data_AF-J9YUA2-F1
#
_entry.id   AF-J9YUA2-F1
#
_cell.length_a   1.000
_cell.length_b   1.000
_cell.length_c   1.000
_cell.angle_alpha   90.00
_cell.angle_beta   90.00
_cell.angle_gamma   90.00
#
_symmetry.space_group_name_H-M   'P 1'
#
loop_
_entity.id
_entity.type
_entity.pdbx_description
1 polymer ?
#
loop_
_entity_poly.entity_id
_entity_poly.type
_entity_poly.pdbx_seq_one_letter_code
_entity_poly.pdbx_strand_id
1 'polypeptide(L)'
;MIKWEYILKIIMNKENASKLWKIIQEAGDYLVGQLPDHPNHPKGRNPYAHVAICVKSKFNASYKDIPDDQYDEVIKYIEFLKENPS
;
A
#
# COMPACT_ATOMS: atom_id res chain seq x y z
N MET A 1 27.08 15.98 1.58
CA MET A 1 26.70 14.75 2.31
C MET A 1 25.37 14.98 2.99
N ILE A 2 24.27 14.48 2.41
CA ILE A 2 23.00 14.44 3.13
C ILE A 2 23.13 13.30 4.14
N LYS A 3 22.93 13.59 5.43
CA LYS A 3 22.98 12.54 6.47
C LYS A 3 21.85 11.55 6.17
N TRP A 4 22.19 10.27 5.99
CA TRP A 4 21.23 9.18 5.81
C TRP A 4 20.15 9.14 6.90
N GLU A 5 20.51 9.55 8.12
CA GLU A 5 19.57 9.70 9.25
C GLU A 5 18.46 10.73 8.99
N TYR A 6 18.73 11.78 8.20
CA TYR A 6 17.70 12.76 7.82
C TYR A 6 16.72 12.18 6.80
N ILE A 7 17.20 11.35 5.88
CA ILE A 7 16.34 10.63 4.92
C ILE A 7 15.45 9.64 5.67
N LEU A 8 16.02 8.89 6.62
CA LEU A 8 15.26 7.98 7.50
C LEU A 8 14.23 8.70 8.39
N LYS A 9 14.45 9.98 8.72
CA LYS A 9 13.48 10.82 9.44
C LYS A 9 12.35 11.36 8.57
N ILE A 10 12.53 11.40 7.25
CA ILE A 10 11.52 11.90 6.32
C ILE A 10 10.63 10.76 5.86
N ILE A 11 11.17 9.56 5.62
CA ILE A 11 10.40 8.38 5.20
C ILE A 11 9.65 7.69 6.36
N MET A 12 8.71 6.81 6.02
CA MET A 12 7.85 6.08 6.94
C MET A 12 8.65 5.45 8.07
N ASN A 13 8.29 5.79 9.31
CA ASN A 13 8.96 5.22 10.46
C ASN A 13 8.58 3.73 10.62
N LYS A 14 9.37 2.96 11.37
CA LYS A 14 9.18 1.51 11.53
C LYS A 14 7.81 1.13 12.12
N GLU A 15 7.30 1.92 13.05
CA GLU A 15 6.00 1.68 13.69
C GLU A 15 4.87 1.86 12.67
N ASN A 16 4.85 2.99 11.96
CA ASN A 16 3.85 3.30 10.96
C ASN A 16 3.94 2.36 9.75
N ALA A 17 5.13 2.00 9.30
CA ALA A 17 5.31 0.97 8.27
C ALA A 17 4.72 -0.37 8.72
N SER A 18 4.86 -0.74 10.00
CA SER A 18 4.28 -1.98 10.52
C SER A 18 2.75 -1.92 10.59
N LYS A 19 2.18 -0.74 10.92
CA LYS A 19 0.72 -0.52 10.88
C LYS A 19 0.18 -0.55 9.45
N LEU A 20 0.81 0.16 8.52
CA LEU A 20 0.43 0.13 7.09
C LEU A 20 0.49 -1.27 6.52
N TRP A 21 1.50 -2.07 6.88
CA TRP A 21 1.56 -3.46 6.45
C TRP A 21 0.34 -4.27 6.90
N LYS A 22 -0.08 -4.13 8.16
CA LYS A 22 -1.30 -4.79 8.66
C LYS A 22 -2.54 -4.31 7.91
N ILE A 23 -2.67 -3.01 7.66
CA ILE A 23 -3.79 -2.43 6.91
C ILE A 23 -3.84 -2.96 5.46
N ILE A 24 -2.68 -3.09 4.81
CA ILE A 24 -2.56 -3.70 3.48
C ILE A 24 -3.00 -5.17 3.52
N GLN A 25 -2.63 -5.91 4.57
CA GLN A 25 -3.06 -7.30 4.75
C GLN A 25 -4.57 -7.40 4.94
N GLU A 26 -5.14 -6.60 5.82
CA GLU A 26 -6.59 -6.54 6.09
C GLU A 26 -7.39 -6.15 4.84
N ALA A 27 -6.89 -5.18 4.06
CA ALA A 27 -7.48 -4.82 2.77
C ALA A 27 -7.38 -5.97 1.74
N GLY A 28 -6.25 -6.68 1.73
CA GLY A 28 -6.06 -7.86 0.90
C GLY A 28 -7.02 -9.00 1.27
N ASP A 29 -7.18 -9.28 2.57
CA ASP A 29 -8.14 -10.26 3.09
C ASP A 29 -9.57 -9.88 2.68
N TYR A 30 -9.92 -8.60 2.81
CA TYR A 30 -11.22 -8.07 2.40
C TYR A 30 -11.44 -8.30 0.90
N LEU A 31 -10.48 -7.96 0.04
CA LEU A 31 -10.60 -7.99 -1.41
C LEU A 31 -10.51 -9.40 -2.04
N VAL A 32 -10.39 -10.46 -1.25
CA VAL A 32 -10.40 -11.85 -1.77
C VAL A 32 -11.67 -12.12 -2.56
N GLY A 33 -11.50 -12.45 -3.85
CA GLY A 33 -12.61 -12.73 -4.77
C GLY A 33 -13.39 -11.50 -5.23
N GLN A 34 -12.97 -10.28 -4.87
CA GLN A 34 -13.65 -9.03 -5.24
C GLN A 34 -12.97 -8.27 -6.38
N LEU A 35 -11.73 -8.63 -6.73
CA LEU A 35 -11.00 -8.00 -7.83
C LEU A 35 -11.51 -8.47 -9.20
N PRO A 36 -11.54 -7.61 -10.22
CA PRO A 36 -12.00 -7.97 -11.55
C PRO A 36 -11.07 -8.98 -12.23
N ASP A 37 -11.67 -9.84 -13.04
CA ASP A 37 -10.95 -10.83 -13.83
C ASP A 37 -9.99 -10.17 -14.83
N HIS A 38 -8.93 -10.90 -15.20
CA HIS A 38 -7.98 -10.46 -16.19
C HIS A 38 -7.42 -11.66 -16.96
N PRO A 39 -7.27 -11.60 -18.30
CA PRO A 39 -6.80 -12.73 -19.10
C PRO A 39 -5.42 -13.25 -18.67
N ASN A 40 -4.54 -12.35 -18.21
CA ASN A 40 -3.20 -12.73 -17.70
C ASN A 40 -3.22 -13.33 -16.27
N HIS A 41 -4.39 -13.37 -15.61
CA HIS A 41 -4.58 -13.91 -14.27
C HIS A 41 -5.73 -14.93 -14.26
N PRO A 42 -5.55 -16.10 -14.90
CA PRO A 42 -6.61 -17.10 -15.07
C PRO A 42 -7.08 -17.76 -13.77
N LYS A 43 -6.40 -17.51 -12.64
CA LYS A 43 -6.75 -18.00 -11.30
C LYS A 43 -7.16 -16.86 -10.35
N GLY A 44 -7.52 -15.70 -10.89
CA GLY A 44 -7.78 -14.49 -10.14
C GLY A 44 -6.51 -13.70 -9.79
N ARG A 45 -6.70 -12.44 -9.38
CA ARG A 45 -5.62 -11.53 -8.96
C ARG A 45 -5.28 -11.76 -7.49
N ASN A 46 -4.02 -11.58 -7.12
CA ASN A 46 -3.59 -11.57 -5.71
C ASN A 46 -3.94 -10.21 -5.08
N PRO A 47 -4.87 -10.15 -4.11
CA PRO A 47 -5.34 -8.87 -3.57
C PRO A 47 -4.28 -8.12 -2.75
N TYR A 48 -3.45 -8.82 -1.98
CA TYR A 48 -2.37 -8.20 -1.20
C TYR A 48 -1.35 -7.52 -2.11
N ALA A 49 -0.93 -8.22 -3.18
CA ALA A 49 -0.01 -7.67 -4.16
C ALA A 49 -0.65 -6.49 -4.91
N HIS A 50 -1.93 -6.60 -5.26
CA HIS A 50 -2.69 -5.52 -5.90
C HIS A 50 -2.68 -4.24 -5.05
N VAL A 51 -3.07 -4.30 -3.77
CA VAL A 51 -3.08 -3.13 -2.88
C VAL A 51 -1.69 -2.49 -2.78
N ALA A 52 -0.64 -3.30 -2.55
CA ALA A 52 0.73 -2.79 -2.45
C ALA A 52 1.23 -2.13 -3.75
N ILE A 53 0.89 -2.71 -4.91
CA ILE A 53 1.24 -2.14 -6.23
C ILE A 53 0.47 -0.84 -6.48
N CYS A 54 -0.82 -0.78 -6.14
CA CYS A 54 -1.62 0.43 -6.27
C CYS A 54 -1.06 1.57 -5.40
N VAL A 55 -0.68 1.30 -4.15
CA VAL A 55 0.00 2.27 -3.29
C VAL A 55 1.31 2.73 -3.94
N LYS A 56 2.14 1.77 -4.39
CA LYS A 56 3.41 2.10 -5.05
C LYS A 56 3.22 2.98 -6.28
N SER A 57 2.21 2.71 -7.10
CA SER A 57 1.91 3.49 -8.30
C SER A 57 1.36 4.88 -7.97
N LYS A 58 0.53 5.01 -6.94
CA LYS A 58 -0.10 6.28 -6.55
C LYS A 58 0.91 7.26 -5.94
N PHE A 59 1.79 6.77 -5.07
CA PHE A 59 2.75 7.59 -4.33
C PHE A 59 4.15 7.57 -4.96
N ASN A 60 4.34 6.83 -6.05
CA ASN A 60 5.63 6.61 -6.72
C ASN A 60 6.73 6.07 -5.77
N ALA A 61 6.33 5.40 -4.69
CA ALA A 61 7.20 4.90 -3.64
C ALA A 61 6.52 3.73 -2.91
N SER A 62 7.31 2.78 -2.39
CA SER A 62 6.72 1.73 -1.54
C SER A 62 6.19 2.34 -0.25
N TYR A 63 5.20 1.70 0.39
CA TYR A 63 4.62 2.20 1.64
C TYR A 63 5.63 2.46 2.78
N LYS A 64 6.84 1.87 2.70
CA LYS A 64 7.94 2.09 3.66
C LYS A 64 8.81 3.30 3.33
N ASP A 65 8.75 3.77 2.09
CA ASP A 65 9.59 4.85 1.56
C ASP A 65 8.78 6.15 1.38
N ILE A 66 7.46 6.11 1.60
CA ILE A 66 6.58 7.29 1.63
C ILE A 66 6.89 8.10 2.89
N PRO A 67 6.86 9.44 2.83
CA PRO A 67 7.03 10.26 4.01
C PRO A 67 6.06 9.96 5.15
N ASP A 68 6.53 10.02 6.40
CA ASP A 68 5.72 9.66 7.57
C ASP A 68 4.51 10.60 7.78
N ASP A 69 4.62 11.85 7.32
CA ASP A 69 3.53 12.84 7.34
C ASP A 69 2.39 12.54 6.35
N GLN A 70 2.60 11.61 5.42
CA GLN A 70 1.57 11.11 4.49
C GLN A 70 0.90 9.82 4.97
N TYR A 71 1.20 9.33 6.17
CA TYR A 71 0.63 8.09 6.71
C TYR A 71 -0.90 8.01 6.58
N ASP A 72 -1.60 9.07 6.97
CA ASP A 72 -3.07 9.13 6.90
C ASP A 72 -3.59 9.15 5.45
N GLU A 73 -2.84 9.73 4.51
CA GLU A 73 -3.20 9.72 3.09
C GLU A 73 -3.07 8.33 2.49
N VAL A 74 -2.04 7.57 2.88
CA VAL A 74 -1.89 6.16 2.48
C VAL A 74 -3.04 5.32 3.02
N ILE A 75 -3.46 5.51 4.28
CA ILE A 75 -4.63 4.82 4.84
C ILE A 75 -5.89 5.12 4.04
N LYS A 76 -6.19 6.41 3.78
CA LYS A 76 -7.37 6.82 3.02
C LYS A 76 -7.37 6.22 1.62
N TYR A 77 -6.21 6.14 0.98
CA TYR A 77 -6.11 5.52 -0.34
C TYR A 77 -6.34 4.00 -0.29
N ILE A 78 -5.83 3.30 0.72
CA ILE A 78 -6.11 1.86 0.90
C ILE A 78 -7.61 1.64 1.14
N GLU A 79 -8.28 2.49 1.92
CA GLU A 79 -9.73 2.41 2.13
C GLU A 79 -10.51 2.64 0.83
N PHE A 80 -10.10 3.65 0.04
CA PHE A 80 -10.65 3.88 -1.30
C PHE A 80 -10.54 2.63 -2.19
N LEU A 81 -9.41 1.91 -2.16
CA LEU A 81 -9.23 0.68 -2.95
C LEU A 81 -10.19 -0.44 -2.52
N LYS A 82 -10.50 -0.55 -1.22
CA LYS A 82 -11.49 -1.52 -0.72
C LYS A 82 -12.88 -1.22 -1.26
N GLU A 83 -13.27 0.05 -1.29
CA GLU A 83 -14.57 0.50 -1.79
C GLU A 83 -14.66 0.50 -3.33
N ASN A 84 -13.52 0.49 -4.03
CA ASN A 84 -13.42 0.56 -5.48
C ASN A 84 -12.47 -0.51 -6.05
N PRO A 85 -12.82 -1.81 -5.98
CA PRO A 85 -11.99 -2.88 -6.53
C PRO A 85 -11.76 -2.71 -8.04
N SER A 86 -10.50 -2.71 -8.51
CA SER A 86 -10.14 -2.48 -9.93
C SER A 86 -9.01 -3.37 -10.47
#